data_AF-A0A957DLE5-F1
#
_entry.id   AF-A0A957DLE5-F1
#
_cell.length_a   1.000
_cell.length_b   1.000
_cell.length_c   1.000
_cell.angle_alpha   90.00
_cell.angle_beta   90.00
_cell.angle_gamma   90.00
#
_symmetry.space_group_name_H-M   'P 1'
#
loop_
_entity.id
_entity.type
_entity.pdbx_description
1 polymer ?
#
loop_
_entity_poly.entity_id
_entity_poly.type
_entity_poly.pdbx_seq_one_letter_code
_entity_poly.pdbx_strand_id
1 'polypeptide(L)'
;TQFAPRDTAIFDIKVTDYKGDGVPANLSLALVDVAVLSLSPDNAPNIVDAFYARQPYRSQVGSGLFISGEGLAVEVPVEVLGFGGGGGDGLASADSVRLQKEDDEDVRQEFPDTAYWSASVTTNAAGEATVEIPLPDSLTTWRLSSKAVTDDSLVGQSSVEVKVSKPVLIRPVTPRFFTVGDELMLGAVVHNNTGAQIDMRVSLAAQGVLLADAAEKNVTIDANKSRLVQWSVNVQDVRFVDLTFRVEGGGYSDATKPAFGVQPGQLIPVYRFDAEDVVGTSGVLDASGRVVEGVLLPPNVDTLRGEVQVKLSPSLAAALLEALEAIDNNYNETLMCAHGLMDEMLPNVATARALSELNLQDEGLAAQLDALVSKDLPQIEQLQRADGGWGWCFAPRTDPYLTAYVLLGLTKAQDAGYGVTSAVLEKGIAYLTRQLRAATRLTSAGDVNRQAFFLYVLAENGEDVTVSLDEMFNSRRDLLDPYAQALLALAYE
;
A
#
# COMPACT_ATOMS: atom_id res chain seq x y z
N THR A 1 15.33 -2.63 34.16
CA THR A 1 16.69 -2.68 33.61
C THR A 1 16.80 -1.69 32.47
N GLN A 2 17.92 -0.96 32.35
CA GLN A 2 18.14 -0.02 31.26
C GLN A 2 19.18 -0.62 30.30
N PHE A 3 18.84 -0.68 29.03
CA PHE A 3 19.70 -1.17 27.94
C PHE A 3 20.13 -0.01 27.04
N ALA A 4 21.23 -0.20 26.31
CA ALA A 4 21.58 0.62 25.17
C ALA A 4 21.00 0.01 23.88
N PRO A 5 20.85 0.80 22.80
CA PRO A 5 20.53 0.24 21.48
C PRO A 5 21.55 -0.82 21.08
N ARG A 6 21.11 -1.87 20.39
CA ARG A 6 21.92 -3.04 19.97
C ARG A 6 22.44 -3.94 21.08
N ASP A 7 22.14 -3.65 22.34
CA ASP A 7 22.36 -4.63 23.41
C ASP A 7 21.45 -5.85 23.20
N THR A 8 21.92 -7.03 23.60
CA THR A 8 21.10 -8.23 23.67
C THR A 8 20.39 -8.30 25.02
N ALA A 9 19.06 -8.24 25.00
CA ALA A 9 18.25 -8.49 26.18
C ALA A 9 17.98 -9.98 26.36
N ILE A 10 18.27 -10.49 27.56
CA ILE A 10 17.99 -11.88 27.96
C ILE A 10 16.70 -11.88 28.78
N PHE A 11 15.71 -12.65 28.33
CA PHE A 11 14.44 -12.84 29.00
C PHE A 11 14.32 -14.27 29.51
N ASP A 12 14.33 -14.42 30.84
CA ASP A 12 14.03 -15.68 31.51
C ASP A 12 12.53 -15.75 31.80
N ILE A 13 11.90 -16.78 31.25
CA ILE A 13 10.46 -17.01 31.31
C ILE A 13 10.20 -18.22 32.19
N LYS A 14 9.30 -18.05 33.17
CA LYS A 14 8.80 -19.12 34.02
C LYS A 14 7.28 -19.21 33.88
N VAL A 15 6.79 -20.38 33.50
CA VAL A 15 5.37 -20.71 33.45
C VAL A 15 5.04 -21.62 34.61
N THR A 16 4.08 -21.20 35.43
CA THR A 16 3.61 -21.96 36.59
C THR A 16 2.11 -22.19 36.52
N ASP A 17 1.65 -23.30 37.08
CA ASP A 17 0.23 -23.52 37.32
C ASP A 17 -0.29 -22.64 38.48
N TYR A 18 -1.57 -22.81 38.84
CA TYR A 18 -2.22 -22.09 39.93
C TYR A 18 -1.66 -22.44 41.34
N LYS A 19 -0.88 -23.52 41.46
CA LYS A 19 -0.19 -23.92 42.71
C LYS A 19 1.23 -23.38 42.78
N GLY A 20 1.75 -22.84 41.68
CA GLY A 20 3.11 -22.34 41.56
C GLY A 20 4.11 -23.39 41.05
N ASP A 21 3.63 -24.57 40.65
CA ASP A 21 4.48 -25.62 40.07
C ASP A 21 4.79 -25.31 38.61
N GLY A 22 6.04 -25.51 38.19
CA GLY A 22 6.45 -25.27 36.81
C GLY A 22 5.81 -26.24 35.83
N VAL A 23 5.26 -25.73 34.73
CA VAL A 23 4.54 -26.56 33.74
C VAL A 23 5.08 -26.36 32.32
N PRO A 24 5.24 -27.44 31.54
CA PRO A 24 5.59 -27.33 30.13
C PRO A 24 4.44 -26.65 29.36
N ALA A 25 4.77 -25.59 28.62
CA ALA A 25 3.82 -24.82 27.83
C ALA A 25 4.47 -24.35 26.53
N ASN A 26 3.64 -24.08 25.54
CA ASN A 26 4.01 -23.40 24.31
C ASN A 26 3.70 -21.90 24.46
N LEU A 27 4.67 -21.06 24.14
CA LEU A 27 4.61 -19.61 24.29
C LEU A 27 4.62 -18.92 22.93
N SER A 28 3.77 -17.92 22.77
CA SER A 28 3.94 -16.87 21.77
C SER A 28 4.51 -15.62 22.44
N LEU A 29 5.55 -15.04 21.84
CA LEU A 29 6.28 -13.89 22.34
C LEU A 29 6.26 -12.76 21.30
N ALA A 30 6.02 -11.53 21.75
CA ALA A 30 6.08 -10.33 20.92
C ALA A 30 6.74 -9.18 21.70
N LEU A 31 7.83 -8.62 21.18
CA LEU A 31 8.52 -7.44 21.72
C LEU A 31 8.16 -6.23 20.85
N VAL A 32 7.27 -5.38 21.36
CA VAL A 32 6.67 -4.27 20.59
C VAL A 32 6.93 -2.94 21.31
N ASP A 33 7.13 -1.86 20.54
CA ASP A 33 7.31 -0.53 21.10
C ASP A 33 6.03 -0.07 21.84
N VAL A 34 6.18 0.37 23.10
CA VAL A 34 5.08 0.89 23.91
C VAL A 34 4.42 2.12 23.26
N ALA A 35 5.17 2.92 22.50
CA ALA A 35 4.63 4.06 21.75
C ALA A 35 3.55 3.61 20.75
N VAL A 36 3.77 2.51 20.04
CA VAL A 36 2.77 1.93 19.11
C VAL A 36 1.55 1.44 19.89
N LEU A 37 1.80 0.73 20.98
CA LEU A 37 0.75 0.18 21.85
C LEU A 37 -0.06 1.25 22.61
N SER A 38 0.45 2.49 22.65
CA SER A 38 -0.25 3.64 23.21
C SER A 38 -1.23 4.28 22.22
N LEU A 39 -1.01 4.09 20.91
CA LEU A 39 -1.93 4.52 19.86
C LEU A 39 -3.12 3.57 19.74
N SER A 40 -2.85 2.26 19.82
CA SER A 40 -3.87 1.22 19.85
C SER A 40 -3.45 0.10 20.80
N PRO A 41 -4.34 -0.35 21.70
CA PRO A 41 -4.06 -1.54 22.51
C PRO A 41 -3.92 -2.79 21.62
N ASP A 42 -3.46 -3.89 22.22
CA ASP A 42 -3.45 -5.22 21.59
C ASP A 42 -4.84 -5.51 21.00
N ASN A 43 -4.87 -5.92 19.74
CA ASN A 43 -6.12 -6.24 19.03
C ASN A 43 -6.73 -7.56 19.49
N ALA A 44 -6.01 -8.33 20.31
CA ALA A 44 -6.53 -9.51 20.98
C ALA A 44 -6.93 -9.19 22.43
N PRO A 45 -8.08 -9.72 22.91
CA PRO A 45 -8.39 -9.69 24.33
C PRO A 45 -7.35 -10.48 25.14
N ASN A 46 -7.35 -10.29 26.45
CA ASN A 46 -6.55 -11.12 27.35
C ASN A 46 -6.89 -12.60 27.12
N ILE A 47 -5.88 -13.47 27.00
CA ILE A 47 -6.09 -14.87 26.65
C ILE A 47 -6.95 -15.62 27.68
N VAL A 48 -6.86 -15.26 28.95
CA VAL A 48 -7.67 -15.86 30.02
C VAL A 48 -9.14 -15.52 29.82
N ASP A 49 -9.44 -14.26 29.48
CA ASP A 49 -10.80 -13.83 29.17
C ASP A 49 -11.29 -14.48 27.86
N ALA A 50 -10.43 -14.62 26.85
CA ALA A 50 -10.79 -15.27 25.59
C ALA A 50 -11.28 -16.72 25.79
N PHE A 51 -10.65 -17.48 26.68
CA PHE A 51 -10.99 -18.89 26.94
C PHE A 51 -12.02 -19.08 28.06
N TYR A 52 -11.97 -18.25 29.11
CA TYR A 52 -12.75 -18.47 30.33
C TYR A 52 -13.76 -17.36 30.63
N ALA A 53 -13.98 -16.40 29.72
CA ALA A 53 -15.06 -15.43 29.89
C ALA A 53 -16.43 -16.10 29.95
N ARG A 54 -17.31 -15.47 30.72
CA ARG A 54 -18.71 -15.85 30.79
C ARG A 54 -19.35 -15.72 29.41
N GLN A 55 -19.73 -16.84 28.83
CA GLN A 55 -20.42 -16.87 27.54
C GLN A 55 -21.83 -16.28 27.69
N PRO A 56 -22.30 -15.46 26.72
CA PRO A 56 -23.67 -14.99 26.73
C PRO A 56 -24.64 -16.18 26.63
N TYR A 57 -25.83 -16.03 27.21
CA TYR A 57 -26.89 -17.03 27.05
C TYR A 57 -27.21 -17.17 25.56
N ARG A 58 -26.93 -18.35 25.01
CA ARG A 58 -27.29 -18.70 23.62
C ARG A 58 -28.74 -19.19 23.49
N SER A 59 -29.48 -19.21 24.60
CA SER A 59 -30.91 -19.54 24.60
C SER A 59 -31.70 -18.35 24.05
N GLN A 60 -32.20 -18.49 22.82
CA GLN A 60 -33.23 -17.61 22.32
C GLN A 60 -34.57 -18.03 22.95
N VAL A 61 -35.11 -17.18 23.81
CA VAL A 61 -36.44 -17.40 24.38
C VAL A 61 -37.45 -16.67 23.51
N GLY A 62 -38.20 -17.43 22.72
CA GLY A 62 -39.35 -16.90 21.98
C GLY A 62 -40.56 -16.79 22.89
N SER A 63 -41.28 -15.68 22.80
CA SER A 63 -42.62 -15.55 23.40
C SER A 63 -43.67 -15.61 22.29
N GLY A 64 -44.76 -16.35 22.54
CA GLY A 64 -45.94 -16.34 21.67
C GLY A 64 -46.82 -15.09 21.83
N LEU A 65 -46.44 -14.16 22.71
CA LEU A 65 -47.08 -12.85 22.81
C LEU A 65 -46.70 -12.03 21.57
N PHE A 66 -47.68 -11.86 20.69
CA PHE A 66 -47.60 -10.91 19.58
C PHE A 66 -47.57 -9.49 20.17
N ILE A 67 -46.40 -8.87 20.25
CA ILE A 67 -46.30 -7.43 20.50
C ILE A 67 -46.37 -6.76 19.14
N SER A 68 -47.52 -6.16 18.80
CA SER A 68 -47.61 -5.22 17.68
C SER A 68 -46.85 -3.96 18.10
N GLY A 69 -45.54 -3.95 17.91
CA GLY A 69 -44.66 -2.83 18.20
C GLY A 69 -44.82 -1.71 17.17
N GLU A 70 -45.99 -1.08 17.10
CA GLU A 70 -46.05 0.29 16.60
C GLU A 70 -45.38 1.19 17.65
N GLY A 71 -44.14 1.60 17.40
CA GLY A 71 -43.48 2.68 18.14
C GLY A 71 -42.15 2.39 18.82
N LEU A 72 -41.57 1.19 18.71
CA LEU A 72 -40.19 0.98 19.15
C LEU A 72 -39.24 1.14 17.96
N ALA A 73 -38.55 2.28 17.91
CA ALA A 73 -37.45 2.50 16.99
C ALA A 73 -36.37 1.44 17.27
N VAL A 74 -36.22 0.49 16.35
CA VAL A 74 -35.04 -0.37 16.32
C VAL A 74 -33.92 0.50 15.77
N GLU A 75 -33.18 1.17 16.65
CA GLU A 75 -31.87 1.69 16.30
C GLU A 75 -30.97 0.49 16.07
N VAL A 76 -30.82 0.09 14.80
CA VAL A 76 -29.70 -0.74 14.38
C VAL A 76 -28.48 0.17 14.53
N PRO A 77 -27.56 -0.09 15.49
CA PRO A 77 -26.34 0.68 15.54
C PRO A 77 -25.62 0.38 14.23
N VAL A 78 -25.54 1.39 13.37
CA VAL A 78 -24.63 1.36 12.23
C VAL A 78 -23.26 1.29 12.88
N GLU A 79 -22.61 0.12 12.84
CA GLU A 79 -21.20 0.00 13.17
C GLU A 79 -20.46 0.91 12.19
N VAL A 80 -20.21 2.14 12.62
CA VAL A 80 -19.17 2.98 12.05
C VAL A 80 -17.88 2.31 12.52
N LEU A 81 -17.43 1.32 11.74
CA LEU A 81 -16.06 0.85 11.81
C LEU A 81 -15.19 2.12 11.75
N GLY A 82 -14.39 2.33 12.79
CA GLY A 82 -13.50 3.48 12.85
C GLY A 82 -12.70 3.54 11.56
N PHE A 83 -12.51 4.74 11.03
CA PHE A 83 -11.54 5.04 9.97
C PHE A 83 -10.12 4.82 10.52
N GLY A 84 -9.79 3.57 10.85
CA GLY A 84 -8.44 3.15 11.17
C GLY A 84 -7.60 3.46 9.94
N GLY A 85 -6.96 4.63 9.96
CA GLY A 85 -5.94 4.97 9.00
C GLY A 85 -4.90 3.86 9.07
N GLY A 86 -4.76 3.13 7.97
CA GLY A 86 -3.66 2.21 7.74
C GLY A 86 -2.36 2.99 7.79
N GLY A 87 -1.81 3.16 8.98
CA GLY A 87 -0.41 3.48 9.20
C GLY A 87 0.33 2.16 9.24
N GLY A 88 0.63 1.62 8.07
CA GLY A 88 1.24 0.31 7.95
C GLY A 88 1.20 -0.17 6.50
N ASP A 89 1.81 0.58 5.59
CA ASP A 89 2.66 -0.07 4.60
C ASP A 89 3.73 0.91 4.12
N GLY A 90 4.94 0.38 4.11
CA GLY A 90 6.14 1.01 3.61
C GLY A 90 7.06 -0.09 3.09
N LEU A 91 6.51 -1.17 2.55
CA LEU A 91 7.20 -2.00 1.58
C LEU A 91 7.31 -1.18 0.30
N ALA A 92 8.22 -0.22 0.28
CA ALA A 92 8.76 0.27 -0.98
C ALA A 92 9.42 -0.93 -1.65
N SER A 93 8.85 -1.38 -2.75
CA SER A 93 9.54 -2.21 -3.73
C SER A 93 10.89 -1.57 -4.01
N ALA A 94 11.93 -2.22 -3.50
CA ALA A 94 13.30 -1.75 -3.58
C ALA A 94 13.79 -1.91 -5.02
N ASP A 95 13.43 -0.96 -5.88
CA ASP A 95 14.21 -0.69 -7.08
C ASP A 95 15.59 -0.21 -6.62
N SER A 96 16.48 -1.19 -6.55
CA SER A 96 17.80 -1.11 -5.96
C SER A 96 18.74 -0.16 -6.73
N VAL A 97 18.59 1.14 -6.50
CA VAL A 97 19.72 2.06 -6.65
C VAL A 97 20.66 1.79 -5.47
N ARG A 98 21.58 0.84 -5.66
CA ARG A 98 22.70 0.59 -4.75
C ARG A 98 23.65 1.78 -4.77
N LEU A 99 23.31 2.82 -4.01
CA LEU A 99 24.33 3.74 -3.50
C LEU A 99 25.15 2.97 -2.47
N GLN A 100 26.47 3.10 -2.58
CA GLN A 100 27.43 2.38 -1.75
C GLN A 100 27.11 2.57 -0.27
N LYS A 101 26.88 1.45 0.40
CA LYS A 101 26.68 1.34 1.84
C LYS A 101 27.99 1.71 2.53
N GLU A 102 28.17 2.97 2.90
CA GLU A 102 29.12 3.32 3.95
C GLU A 102 28.45 2.96 5.28
N ASP A 103 28.63 1.70 5.71
CA ASP A 103 28.23 1.23 7.04
C ASP A 103 29.12 1.94 8.07
N ASP A 104 28.74 3.16 8.45
CA ASP A 104 29.16 3.74 9.72
C ASP A 104 28.40 2.99 10.81
N GLU A 105 29.03 1.92 11.34
CA GLU A 105 28.44 1.06 12.38
C GLU A 105 27.92 1.87 13.58
N ASP A 106 28.35 3.12 13.82
CA ASP A 106 27.87 3.89 14.97
C ASP A 106 26.58 4.72 14.71
N VAL A 107 26.02 4.69 13.48
CA VAL A 107 24.81 5.46 13.15
C VAL A 107 23.54 4.63 13.32
N ARG A 108 22.60 5.15 14.10
CA ARG A 108 21.27 4.56 14.30
C ARG A 108 20.39 4.75 13.07
N GLN A 109 19.88 3.65 12.51
CA GLN A 109 19.04 3.67 11.31
C GLN A 109 17.97 2.56 11.24
N GLU A 110 17.99 1.61 12.17
CA GLU A 110 17.01 0.50 12.25
C GLU A 110 15.94 0.77 13.31
N PHE A 111 14.76 1.24 12.87
CA PHE A 111 13.65 1.65 13.74
C PHE A 111 12.37 0.85 13.51
N PRO A 112 12.38 -0.50 13.65
CA PRO A 112 11.16 -1.28 13.52
C PRO A 112 10.20 -1.00 14.68
N ASP A 113 8.90 -1.12 14.44
CA ASP A 113 7.86 -1.02 15.48
C ASP A 113 7.78 -2.29 16.35
N THR A 114 8.20 -3.43 15.79
CA THR A 114 8.27 -4.74 16.46
C THR A 114 9.70 -5.26 16.37
N ALA A 115 10.37 -5.37 17.52
CA ALA A 115 11.75 -5.84 17.61
C ALA A 115 11.86 -7.36 17.47
N TYR A 116 10.85 -8.11 17.92
CA TYR A 116 10.87 -9.57 17.92
C TYR A 116 9.46 -10.15 17.95
N TRP A 117 9.25 -11.21 17.19
CA TRP A 117 8.04 -12.02 17.26
C TRP A 117 8.39 -13.50 17.06
N SER A 118 7.85 -14.35 17.93
CA SER A 118 7.91 -15.81 17.79
C SER A 118 6.57 -16.43 18.14
N ALA A 119 6.06 -17.26 17.23
CA ALA A 119 4.79 -17.94 17.40
C ALA A 119 4.88 -19.12 18.39
N SER A 120 6.07 -19.71 18.56
CA SER A 120 6.23 -20.92 19.37
C SER A 120 7.61 -20.96 20.04
N VAL A 121 7.60 -20.89 21.36
CA VAL A 121 8.73 -21.16 22.25
C VAL A 121 8.25 -22.17 23.29
N THR A 122 8.85 -23.36 23.29
CA THR A 122 8.46 -24.42 24.23
C THR A 122 9.29 -24.33 25.50
N THR A 123 8.64 -24.26 26.65
CA THR A 123 9.34 -24.35 27.94
C THR A 123 9.79 -25.78 28.23
N ASN A 124 10.83 -25.93 29.03
CA ASN A 124 11.25 -27.24 29.53
C ASN A 124 10.22 -27.85 30.50
N ALA A 125 10.52 -29.06 31.01
CA ALA A 125 9.65 -29.75 31.97
C ALA A 125 9.45 -29.02 33.30
N ALA A 126 10.33 -28.07 33.64
CA ALA A 126 10.18 -27.20 34.80
C ALA A 126 9.44 -25.89 34.46
N GLY A 127 8.89 -25.74 33.24
CA GLY A 127 8.22 -24.52 32.80
C GLY A 127 9.15 -23.34 32.53
N GLU A 128 10.44 -23.58 32.24
CA GLU A 128 11.42 -22.52 31.98
C GLU A 128 11.79 -22.42 30.50
N ALA A 129 11.97 -21.19 30.02
CA ALA A 129 12.56 -20.87 28.72
C ALA A 129 13.41 -19.60 28.83
N THR A 130 14.48 -19.51 28.05
CA THR A 130 15.29 -18.29 27.94
C THR A 130 15.32 -17.86 26.48
N VAL A 131 15.10 -16.56 26.24
CA VAL A 131 15.15 -15.98 24.89
C VAL A 131 16.08 -14.78 24.90
N GLU A 132 17.02 -14.77 23.96
CA GLU A 132 17.95 -13.68 23.74
C GLU A 132 17.47 -12.86 22.54
N ILE A 133 17.24 -11.57 22.75
CA ILE A 133 16.69 -10.67 21.73
C ILE A 133 17.65 -9.50 21.53
N PRO A 134 18.28 -9.34 20.36
CA PRO A 134 19.05 -8.14 20.04
C PRO A 134 18.09 -6.95 19.90
N LEU A 135 18.32 -5.88 20.66
CA LEU A 135 17.44 -4.71 20.64
C LEU A 135 17.76 -3.80 19.44
N PRO A 136 16.75 -3.25 18.74
CA PRO A 136 16.98 -2.32 17.63
C PRO A 136 17.60 -0.97 18.02
N ASP A 137 17.78 -0.08 17.04
CA ASP A 137 18.35 1.25 17.24
C ASP A 137 17.41 2.25 17.95
N SER A 138 16.19 1.84 18.23
CA SER A 138 15.15 2.67 18.84
C SER A 138 15.45 2.98 20.32
N LEU A 139 15.51 4.27 20.64
CA LEU A 139 15.60 4.77 22.01
C LEU A 139 14.19 4.88 22.63
N THR A 140 13.63 3.73 22.99
CA THR A 140 12.22 3.57 23.40
C THR A 140 12.03 2.66 24.62
N THR A 141 10.79 2.46 25.04
CA THR A 141 10.40 1.38 25.95
C THR A 141 9.78 0.25 25.14
N TRP A 142 10.37 -0.92 25.23
CA TRP A 142 9.83 -2.14 24.61
C TRP A 142 9.00 -2.93 25.62
N ARG A 143 7.87 -3.46 25.18
CA ARG A 143 7.05 -4.40 25.96
C ARG A 143 7.14 -5.79 25.35
N LEU A 144 7.69 -6.75 26.10
CA LEU A 144 7.61 -8.16 25.78
C LEU A 144 6.28 -8.70 26.31
N SER A 145 5.37 -9.06 25.41
CA SER A 145 4.13 -9.75 25.74
C SER A 145 4.30 -11.24 25.51
N SER A 146 3.82 -12.06 26.45
CA SER A 146 3.82 -13.52 26.35
C SER A 146 2.41 -14.06 26.50
N LYS A 147 2.01 -14.99 25.61
CA LYS A 147 0.79 -15.80 25.73
C LYS A 147 1.20 -17.27 25.77
N ALA A 148 0.73 -18.01 26.77
CA ALA A 148 1.11 -19.40 27.03
C ALA A 148 -0.11 -20.32 26.90
N VAL A 149 0.11 -21.52 26.36
CA VAL A 149 -0.87 -22.60 26.34
C VAL A 149 -0.20 -23.95 26.66
N THR A 150 -0.82 -24.75 27.52
CA THR A 150 -0.40 -26.12 27.83
C THR A 150 -1.15 -27.14 26.96
N ASP A 151 -0.70 -28.39 26.94
CA ASP A 151 -1.37 -29.47 26.18
C ASP A 151 -2.81 -29.75 26.66
N ASP A 152 -3.11 -29.49 27.94
CA ASP A 152 -4.46 -29.57 28.52
C ASP A 152 -5.28 -28.28 28.37
N SER A 153 -4.85 -27.37 27.48
CA SER A 153 -5.54 -26.11 27.14
C SER A 153 -5.71 -25.16 28.32
N LEU A 154 -4.76 -25.17 29.27
CA LEU A 154 -4.63 -24.11 30.26
C LEU A 154 -3.88 -22.94 29.63
N VAL A 155 -4.37 -21.73 29.84
CA VAL A 155 -3.82 -20.52 29.23
C VAL A 155 -3.37 -19.51 30.27
N GLY A 156 -2.33 -18.73 29.91
CA GLY A 156 -1.82 -17.64 30.72
C GLY A 156 -1.21 -16.54 29.87
N GLN A 157 -1.17 -15.32 30.40
CA GLN A 157 -0.56 -14.17 29.73
C GLN A 157 0.18 -13.31 30.74
N SER A 158 1.30 -12.74 30.30
CA SER A 158 2.11 -11.81 31.08
C SER A 158 2.80 -10.82 30.15
N SER A 159 3.34 -9.74 30.70
CA SER A 159 4.17 -8.80 29.97
C SER A 159 5.21 -8.14 30.87
N VAL A 160 6.35 -7.78 30.29
CA VAL A 160 7.40 -7.01 30.96
C VAL A 160 7.91 -5.90 30.05
N GLU A 161 8.31 -4.78 30.66
CA GLU A 161 8.85 -3.63 29.92
C GLU A 161 10.35 -3.48 30.16
N VAL A 162 11.08 -3.13 29.09
CA VAL A 162 12.50 -2.81 29.12
C VAL A 162 12.75 -1.45 28.47
N LYS A 163 13.54 -0.60 29.12
CA LYS A 163 13.84 0.74 28.64
C LYS A 163 15.18 0.77 27.92
N VAL A 164 15.20 1.27 26.69
CA VAL A 164 16.41 1.50 25.89
C VAL A 164 16.70 3.00 25.84
N SER A 165 17.87 3.40 26.32
CA SER A 165 18.24 4.82 26.34
C SER A 165 19.75 5.03 26.48
N LYS A 166 20.26 6.16 25.97
CA LYS A 166 21.66 6.58 26.10
C LYS A 166 21.80 7.76 27.08
N PRO A 167 22.97 7.93 27.74
CA PRO A 167 23.24 9.07 28.63
C PRO A 167 23.15 10.41 27.90
N VAL A 168 23.63 10.46 26.65
CA VAL A 168 23.43 11.55 25.71
C VAL A 168 22.82 10.97 24.45
N LEU A 169 21.76 11.59 23.94
CA LEU A 169 21.07 11.15 22.73
C LEU A 169 20.61 12.32 21.88
N ILE A 170 20.49 12.09 20.58
CA ILE A 170 19.99 13.05 19.60
C ILE A 170 18.76 12.49 18.88
N ARG A 171 17.73 13.32 18.71
CA ARG A 171 16.47 12.95 18.06
C ARG A 171 16.17 13.92 16.91
N PRO A 172 16.22 13.48 15.65
CA PRO A 172 15.91 14.32 14.50
C PRO A 172 14.47 14.82 14.54
N VAL A 173 14.27 16.04 14.07
CA VAL A 173 12.98 16.67 13.82
C VAL A 173 12.99 17.10 12.36
N THR A 174 12.48 16.22 11.51
CA THR A 174 12.45 16.37 10.06
C THR A 174 11.03 16.16 9.53
N PRO A 175 10.67 16.75 8.38
CA PRO A 175 9.45 16.35 7.69
C PRO A 175 9.58 14.91 7.15
N ARG A 176 8.47 14.33 6.72
CA ARG A 176 8.43 13.00 6.08
C ARG A 176 8.78 13.04 4.59
N PHE A 177 8.70 14.22 3.98
CA PHE A 177 9.07 14.48 2.60
C PHE A 177 9.47 15.96 2.45
N PHE A 178 10.11 16.28 1.34
CA PHE A 178 10.35 17.66 0.92
C PHE A 178 9.72 17.93 -0.45
N THR A 179 9.63 19.20 -0.83
CA THR A 179 9.45 19.63 -2.21
C THR A 179 10.70 20.33 -2.71
N VAL A 180 11.01 20.17 -4.01
CA VAL A 180 12.15 20.87 -4.63
C VAL A 180 12.04 22.38 -4.40
N GLY A 181 13.12 22.99 -3.91
CA GLY A 181 13.20 24.42 -3.62
C GLY A 181 12.66 24.84 -2.25
N ASP A 182 12.15 23.92 -1.44
CA ASP A 182 11.71 24.23 -0.07
C ASP A 182 12.82 24.92 0.74
N GLU A 183 12.47 25.98 1.46
CA GLU A 183 13.31 26.64 2.46
C GLU A 183 12.74 26.37 3.85
N LEU A 184 13.48 25.65 4.69
CA LEU A 184 13.00 25.25 6.00
C LEU A 184 14.10 25.13 7.04
N MET A 185 13.68 24.90 8.29
CA MET A 185 14.57 24.61 9.40
C MET A 185 14.51 23.12 9.74
N LEU A 186 15.61 22.40 9.55
CA LEU A 186 15.79 21.07 10.11
C LEU A 186 16.17 21.18 11.58
N GLY A 187 15.69 20.28 12.42
CA GLY A 187 15.96 20.29 13.84
C GLY A 187 16.51 18.97 14.35
N ALA A 188 17.19 19.02 15.49
CA ALA A 188 17.42 17.85 16.32
C ALA A 188 17.34 18.24 17.80
N VAL A 189 16.63 17.45 18.59
CA VAL A 189 16.58 17.60 20.04
C VAL A 189 17.70 16.77 20.65
N VAL A 190 18.63 17.45 21.30
CA VAL A 190 19.73 16.82 22.03
C VAL A 190 19.36 16.75 23.50
N HIS A 191 19.46 15.56 24.09
CA HIS A 191 19.16 15.31 25.49
C HIS A 191 20.43 14.99 26.26
N ASN A 192 20.60 15.63 27.42
CA ASN A 192 21.57 15.27 28.43
C ASN A 192 20.83 14.57 29.59
N ASN A 193 20.86 13.24 29.62
CA ASN A 193 20.27 12.43 30.69
C ASN A 193 21.26 12.15 31.84
N THR A 194 22.41 12.85 31.88
CA THR A 194 23.41 12.68 32.92
C THR A 194 23.14 13.59 34.13
N GLY A 195 23.88 13.37 35.21
CA GLY A 195 23.82 14.18 36.42
C GLY A 195 24.64 15.47 36.37
N ALA A 196 25.32 15.79 35.27
CA ALA A 196 26.20 16.95 35.15
C ALA A 196 25.86 17.78 33.89
N GLN A 197 26.22 19.07 33.92
CA GLN A 197 26.21 19.91 32.73
C GLN A 197 27.32 19.43 31.77
N ILE A 198 27.01 19.39 30.47
CA ILE A 198 27.96 18.94 29.44
C ILE A 198 27.97 19.95 28.28
N ASP A 199 29.17 20.31 27.85
CA ASP A 199 29.41 20.98 26.57
C ASP A 199 29.45 19.93 25.45
N MET A 200 28.59 20.10 24.45
CA MET A 200 28.40 19.15 23.36
C MET A 200 28.61 19.82 22.00
N ARG A 201 29.25 19.10 21.09
CA ARG A 201 29.30 19.41 19.67
C ARG A 201 28.16 18.67 18.98
N VAL A 202 27.36 19.39 18.18
CA VAL A 202 26.24 18.83 17.42
C VAL A 202 26.46 19.16 15.95
N SER A 203 26.37 18.15 15.09
CA SER A 203 26.61 18.31 13.65
C SER A 203 25.53 17.67 12.81
N LEU A 204 25.24 18.27 11.66
CA LEU A 204 24.39 17.73 10.61
C LEU A 204 25.23 17.49 9.35
N ALA A 205 25.36 16.22 8.94
CA ALA A 205 25.81 15.87 7.60
C ALA A 205 24.58 15.73 6.70
N ALA A 206 24.55 16.44 5.57
CA ALA A 206 23.40 16.45 4.68
C ALA A 206 23.82 16.34 3.21
N GLN A 207 23.09 15.54 2.44
CA GLN A 207 23.18 15.46 0.99
C GLN A 207 21.79 15.72 0.39
N GLY A 208 21.72 16.45 -0.73
CA GLY A 208 20.45 16.85 -1.35
C GLY A 208 19.83 18.13 -0.79
N VAL A 209 20.49 18.78 0.17
CA VAL A 209 20.11 20.10 0.68
C VAL A 209 21.34 21.00 0.79
N LEU A 210 21.14 22.30 0.61
CA LEU A 210 22.13 23.33 0.85
C LEU A 210 21.94 23.88 2.27
N LEU A 211 22.93 23.76 3.14
CA LEU A 211 22.91 24.40 4.45
C LEU A 211 23.28 25.89 4.31
N ALA A 212 22.42 26.77 4.82
CA ALA A 212 22.74 28.19 4.96
C ALA A 212 23.58 28.46 6.24
N ASP A 213 23.47 27.58 7.23
CA ASP A 213 24.20 27.64 8.50
C ASP A 213 25.48 26.80 8.49
N ALA A 214 26.36 27.04 9.48
CA ALA A 214 27.42 26.08 9.81
C ALA A 214 26.82 24.72 10.19
N ALA A 215 27.35 23.65 9.59
CA ALA A 215 26.93 22.27 9.84
C ALA A 215 27.15 21.84 11.30
N GLU A 216 28.19 22.37 11.95
CA GLU A 216 28.54 22.10 13.35
C GLU A 216 28.17 23.27 14.26
N LYS A 217 27.55 22.96 15.41
CA LYS A 217 27.15 23.93 16.44
C LYS A 217 27.52 23.38 17.83
N ASN A 218 28.13 24.22 18.67
CA ASN A 218 28.42 23.88 20.07
C ASN A 218 27.27 24.32 20.98
N VAL A 219 26.86 23.45 21.90
CA VAL A 219 25.79 23.71 22.86
C VAL A 219 26.17 23.17 24.25
N THR A 220 25.98 24.00 25.26
CA THR A 220 26.00 23.57 26.66
C THR A 220 24.59 23.16 27.07
N ILE A 221 24.46 21.98 27.68
CA ILE A 221 23.18 21.46 28.16
C ILE A 221 23.32 21.00 29.61
N ASP A 222 22.50 21.56 30.50
CA ASP A 222 22.46 21.19 31.92
C ASP A 222 22.03 19.74 32.13
N ALA A 223 22.34 19.21 33.32
CA ALA A 223 21.92 17.88 33.75
C ALA A 223 20.40 17.68 33.60
N ASN A 224 19.98 16.56 33.01
CA ASN A 224 18.57 16.20 32.77
C ASN A 224 17.76 17.25 31.97
N LYS A 225 18.42 18.00 31.09
CA LYS A 225 17.79 18.95 30.17
C LYS A 225 17.99 18.55 28.72
N SER A 226 17.21 19.17 27.85
CA SER A 226 17.33 19.03 26.39
C SER A 226 17.35 20.38 25.71
N ARG A 227 17.89 20.41 24.49
CA ARG A 227 17.96 21.61 23.66
C ARG A 227 17.70 21.26 22.21
N LEU A 228 16.88 22.08 21.54
CA LEU A 228 16.69 22.01 20.10
C LEU A 228 17.85 22.75 19.41
N VAL A 229 18.52 22.06 18.50
CA VAL A 229 19.50 22.62 17.57
C VAL A 229 18.88 22.61 16.18
N GLN A 230 18.97 23.71 15.44
CA GLN A 230 18.32 23.86 14.15
C GLN A 230 19.31 24.30 13.08
N TRP A 231 19.07 23.92 11.82
CA TRP A 231 19.82 24.34 10.64
C TRP A 231 18.87 24.83 9.55
N SER A 232 19.12 26.02 9.02
CA SER A 232 18.41 26.51 7.83
C SER A 232 18.93 25.80 6.59
N VAL A 233 18.01 25.24 5.80
CA VAL A 233 18.33 24.50 4.57
C VAL A 233 17.44 24.90 3.41
N ASN A 234 18.00 24.81 2.20
CA ASN A 234 17.28 24.87 0.93
C ASN A 234 17.35 23.50 0.23
N VAL A 235 16.21 22.95 -0.18
CA VAL A 235 16.11 21.62 -0.77
C VAL A 235 16.50 21.64 -2.25
N GLN A 236 17.47 20.81 -2.62
CA GLN A 236 17.94 20.71 -4.00
C GLN A 236 16.99 19.88 -4.86
N ASP A 237 17.17 19.99 -6.17
CA ASP A 237 16.46 19.17 -7.13
C ASP A 237 17.08 17.76 -7.23
N VAL A 238 16.80 16.93 -6.25
CA VAL A 238 17.24 15.54 -6.14
C VAL A 238 16.04 14.64 -5.86
N ARG A 239 16.19 13.30 -5.97
CA ARG A 239 15.10 12.36 -5.62
C ARG A 239 14.96 12.16 -4.10
N PHE A 240 16.08 12.20 -3.39
CA PHE A 240 16.16 11.89 -1.97
C PHE A 240 17.16 12.80 -1.27
N VAL A 241 16.87 13.10 0.00
CA VAL A 241 17.77 13.79 0.92
C VAL A 241 18.28 12.77 1.95
N ASP A 242 19.59 12.74 2.15
CA ASP A 242 20.23 11.95 3.21
C ASP A 242 20.69 12.88 4.35
N LEU A 243 20.25 12.59 5.57
CA LEU A 243 20.56 13.36 6.77
C LEU A 243 21.15 12.45 7.83
N THR A 244 22.30 12.82 8.38
CA THR A 244 22.88 12.19 9.56
C THR A 244 23.15 13.24 10.62
N PHE A 245 22.48 13.09 11.77
CA PHE A 245 22.64 13.96 12.93
C PHE A 245 23.58 13.30 13.92
N ARG A 246 24.59 14.03 14.40
CA ARG A 246 25.54 13.56 15.41
C ARG A 246 25.65 14.50 16.59
N VAL A 247 25.87 13.96 17.78
CA VAL A 247 26.25 14.68 18.99
C VAL A 247 27.41 13.99 19.69
N GLU A 248 28.37 14.78 20.18
CA GLU A 248 29.51 14.32 20.96
C GLU A 248 29.79 15.28 22.12
N GLY A 249 30.03 14.77 23.32
CA GLY A 249 30.37 15.60 24.48
C GLY A 249 30.43 14.83 25.79
N GLY A 250 31.31 15.26 26.70
CA GLY A 250 31.45 14.63 28.02
C GLY A 250 31.87 13.16 28.00
N GLY A 251 32.49 12.69 26.92
CA GLY A 251 32.86 11.28 26.71
C GLY A 251 31.72 10.40 26.16
N TYR A 252 30.57 10.98 25.81
CA TYR A 252 29.45 10.28 25.19
C TYR A 252 29.26 10.73 23.73
N SER A 253 28.69 9.86 22.91
CA SER A 253 28.32 10.16 21.53
C SER A 253 27.01 9.47 21.12
N ASP A 254 26.30 10.09 20.18
CA ASP A 254 25.15 9.50 19.49
C ASP A 254 25.06 10.01 18.05
N ALA A 255 24.69 9.12 17.14
CA ALA A 255 24.45 9.43 15.74
C ALA A 255 23.19 8.72 15.27
N THR A 256 22.40 9.38 14.42
CA THR A 256 21.12 8.84 13.94
C THR A 256 20.71 9.48 12.63
N LYS A 257 20.08 8.67 11.79
CA LYS A 257 19.27 9.14 10.67
C LYS A 257 17.82 9.41 11.15
N PRO A 258 17.00 10.14 10.37
CA PRO A 258 15.57 10.27 10.62
C PRO A 258 14.88 8.90 10.74
N ALA A 259 13.85 8.78 11.59
CA ALA A 259 13.17 7.50 11.82
C ALA A 259 12.05 7.19 10.82
N PHE A 260 11.60 8.19 10.04
CA PHE A 260 10.52 8.07 9.06
C PHE A 260 11.04 8.06 7.62
N GLY A 261 12.34 7.81 7.42
CA GLY A 261 12.92 7.73 6.09
C GLY A 261 12.54 6.42 5.39
N VAL A 262 12.65 6.43 4.07
CA VAL A 262 12.45 5.25 3.24
C VAL A 262 13.70 4.36 3.35
N GLN A 263 13.47 3.07 3.54
CA GLN A 263 14.51 2.04 3.56
C GLN A 263 14.94 1.68 2.11
N PRO A 264 16.21 1.33 1.86
CA PRO A 264 17.34 1.33 2.80
C PRO A 264 17.91 2.73 3.05
N GLY A 265 18.46 2.93 4.26
CA GLY A 265 19.29 4.12 4.55
C GLY A 265 18.52 5.35 5.04
N GLN A 266 17.23 5.22 5.37
CA GLN A 266 16.40 6.26 6.01
C GLN A 266 16.38 7.58 5.21
N LEU A 267 16.27 7.47 3.89
CA LEU A 267 16.27 8.61 2.97
C LEU A 267 14.92 9.33 3.00
N ILE A 268 14.91 10.66 2.95
CA ILE A 268 13.67 11.43 2.87
C ILE A 268 13.35 11.74 1.40
N PRO A 269 12.18 11.36 0.87
CA PRO A 269 11.81 11.63 -0.52
C PRO A 269 11.64 13.13 -0.76
N VAL A 270 12.02 13.57 -1.96
CA VAL A 270 11.78 14.93 -2.45
C VAL A 270 10.80 14.84 -3.61
N TYR A 271 9.62 15.40 -3.42
CA TYR A 271 8.60 15.48 -4.45
C TYR A 271 8.80 16.72 -5.33
N ARG A 272 8.27 16.61 -6.55
CA ARG A 272 8.09 17.72 -7.47
C ARG A 272 6.59 17.89 -7.68
N PHE A 273 6.13 19.13 -7.70
CA PHE A 273 4.79 19.45 -8.17
C PHE A 273 4.87 19.86 -9.64
N ASP A 274 5.35 18.94 -10.48
CA ASP A 274 5.23 19.04 -11.93
C ASP A 274 4.06 18.16 -12.40
N ALA A 275 3.45 18.60 -13.50
CA ALA A 275 2.55 17.78 -14.28
C ALA A 275 3.18 17.67 -15.66
N GLU A 276 3.51 16.45 -16.06
CA GLU A 276 3.96 16.20 -17.42
C GLU A 276 2.78 16.38 -18.37
N ASP A 277 3.01 17.13 -19.44
CA ASP A 277 2.04 17.30 -20.52
C ASP A 277 2.69 16.83 -21.82
N VAL A 278 2.01 15.94 -22.53
CA VAL A 278 2.53 15.31 -23.75
C VAL A 278 1.68 15.76 -24.91
N VAL A 279 2.32 16.47 -25.84
CA VAL A 279 1.72 16.87 -27.11
C VAL A 279 2.33 16.06 -28.24
N GLY A 280 1.47 15.33 -28.96
CA GLY A 280 1.87 14.47 -30.07
C GLY A 280 1.17 14.88 -31.37
N THR A 281 1.86 14.66 -32.49
CA THR A 281 1.25 14.69 -33.82
C THR A 281 1.85 13.58 -34.67
N SER A 282 1.07 13.08 -35.61
CA SER A 282 1.47 11.99 -36.49
C SER A 282 1.05 12.27 -37.93
N GLY A 283 1.84 11.77 -38.87
CA GLY A 283 1.61 11.95 -40.29
C GLY A 283 2.21 10.79 -41.09
N VAL A 284 1.73 10.61 -42.32
CA VAL A 284 2.21 9.58 -43.23
C VAL A 284 2.90 10.25 -44.42
N LEU A 285 4.06 9.74 -44.79
CA LEU A 285 4.82 10.18 -45.96
C LEU A 285 4.70 9.13 -47.07
N ASP A 286 3.61 9.21 -47.85
CA ASP A 286 3.28 8.22 -48.91
C ASP A 286 4.18 8.32 -50.16
N ALA A 287 4.93 9.40 -50.31
CA ALA A 287 5.85 9.63 -51.41
C ALA A 287 7.05 10.47 -50.96
N SER A 288 8.14 10.45 -51.73
CA SER A 288 9.32 11.29 -51.47
C SER A 288 8.91 12.77 -51.36
N GLY A 289 9.18 13.38 -50.21
CA GLY A 289 8.74 14.73 -49.93
C GLY A 289 9.05 15.18 -48.51
N ARG A 290 8.33 16.21 -48.06
CA ARG A 290 8.44 16.78 -46.71
C ARG A 290 7.06 16.97 -46.12
N VAL A 291 6.82 16.42 -44.94
CA VAL A 291 5.69 16.76 -44.08
C VAL A 291 6.20 17.70 -42.98
N VAL A 292 5.42 18.72 -42.64
CA VAL A 292 5.74 19.66 -41.56
C VAL A 292 4.67 19.53 -40.50
N GLU A 293 5.10 19.07 -39.33
CA GLU A 293 4.26 18.86 -38.17
C GLU A 293 4.50 19.99 -37.15
N GLY A 294 3.42 20.60 -36.68
CA GLY A 294 3.47 21.70 -35.72
C GLY A 294 3.13 21.20 -34.32
N VAL A 295 4.07 21.34 -33.38
CA VAL A 295 3.84 21.03 -31.97
C VAL A 295 3.60 22.33 -31.22
N LEU A 296 2.42 22.46 -30.61
CA LEU A 296 2.10 23.61 -29.76
C LEU A 296 2.47 23.27 -28.31
N LEU A 297 3.46 23.97 -27.77
CA LEU A 297 3.82 23.82 -26.36
C LEU A 297 2.77 24.52 -25.48
N PRO A 298 2.31 23.89 -24.39
CA PRO A 298 1.42 24.54 -23.43
C PRO A 298 2.04 25.84 -22.88
N PRO A 299 1.22 26.85 -22.53
CA PRO A 299 1.73 28.03 -21.85
C PRO A 299 2.25 27.64 -20.46
N ASN A 300 3.32 28.29 -20.00
CA ASN A 300 3.98 28.08 -18.70
C ASN A 300 4.73 26.74 -18.54
N VAL A 301 5.15 26.09 -19.62
CA VAL A 301 6.11 24.99 -19.54
C VAL A 301 7.50 25.49 -19.11
N ASP A 302 8.21 24.71 -18.28
CA ASP A 302 9.61 24.95 -18.00
C ASP A 302 10.45 24.63 -19.24
N THR A 303 10.89 25.66 -19.97
CA THR A 303 11.65 25.48 -21.23
C THR A 303 13.03 24.84 -21.07
N LEU A 304 13.53 24.71 -19.84
CA LEU A 304 14.79 24.02 -19.56
C LEU A 304 14.59 22.51 -19.40
N ARG A 305 13.34 22.05 -19.38
CA ARG A 305 12.97 20.66 -19.08
C ARG A 305 11.92 20.18 -20.08
N GLY A 306 12.31 19.22 -20.89
CA GLY A 306 11.42 18.62 -21.89
C GLY A 306 12.21 17.75 -22.84
N GLU A 307 11.52 16.81 -23.46
CA GLU A 307 12.05 15.94 -24.49
C GLU A 307 11.22 16.11 -25.77
N VAL A 308 11.90 16.05 -26.92
CA VAL A 308 11.23 15.89 -28.21
C VAL A 308 11.62 14.54 -28.77
N GLN A 309 10.66 13.63 -28.84
CA GLN A 309 10.84 12.33 -29.44
C GLN A 309 10.24 12.30 -30.85
N VAL A 310 11.04 11.91 -31.84
CA VAL A 310 10.58 11.70 -33.22
C VAL A 310 10.72 10.22 -33.55
N LYS A 311 9.59 9.52 -33.70
CA LYS A 311 9.55 8.11 -34.13
C LYS A 311 9.19 8.05 -35.61
N LEU A 312 9.97 7.28 -36.38
CA LEU A 312 9.75 7.04 -37.81
C LEU A 312 9.68 5.53 -38.03
N SER A 313 8.49 5.03 -38.33
CA SER A 313 8.28 3.61 -38.59
C SER A 313 8.08 3.38 -40.10
N PRO A 314 8.64 2.31 -40.70
CA PRO A 314 8.56 2.04 -42.13
C PRO A 314 7.16 1.64 -42.61
N SER A 315 6.26 1.32 -41.68
CA SER A 315 4.86 0.97 -41.94
C SER A 315 4.02 1.18 -40.68
N LEU A 316 2.69 1.22 -40.85
CA LEU A 316 1.76 1.24 -39.72
C LEU A 316 1.90 -0.02 -38.83
N ALA A 317 2.15 -1.18 -39.44
CA ALA A 317 2.37 -2.41 -38.70
C ALA A 317 3.61 -2.30 -37.79
N ALA A 318 4.73 -1.76 -38.30
CA ALA A 318 5.92 -1.55 -37.48
C ALA A 318 5.69 -0.57 -36.32
N ALA A 319 4.93 0.51 -36.55
CA ALA A 319 4.57 1.46 -35.49
C ALA A 319 3.72 0.81 -34.38
N LEU A 320 2.79 -0.09 -34.75
CA LEU A 320 1.99 -0.84 -33.78
C LEU A 320 2.86 -1.78 -32.94
N LEU A 321 3.82 -2.47 -33.56
CA LEU A 321 4.75 -3.36 -32.85
C LEU A 321 5.64 -2.59 -31.87
N GLU A 322 6.13 -1.41 -32.25
CA GLU A 322 6.93 -0.54 -31.39
C GLU A 322 6.16 0.06 -30.21
N ALA A 323 4.81 0.02 -30.26
CA ALA A 323 3.94 0.49 -29.19
C ALA A 323 3.51 -0.62 -28.22
N LEU A 324 3.86 -1.88 -28.50
CA LEU A 324 3.60 -3.00 -27.60
C LEU A 324 4.61 -2.98 -26.46
N GLU A 325 4.18 -2.50 -25.30
CA GLU A 325 4.98 -2.46 -24.08
C GLU A 325 4.17 -2.99 -22.90
N ALA A 326 4.87 -3.54 -21.90
CA ALA A 326 4.26 -3.93 -20.64
C ALA A 326 4.05 -2.68 -19.79
N ILE A 327 2.82 -2.47 -19.34
CA ILE A 327 2.47 -1.41 -18.42
C ILE A 327 2.64 -1.96 -17.01
N ASP A 328 3.69 -1.51 -16.33
CA ASP A 328 3.97 -1.82 -14.92
C ASP A 328 3.78 -0.53 -14.10
N ASN A 329 2.58 -0.36 -13.57
CA ASN A 329 2.25 0.82 -12.78
C ASN A 329 2.64 0.57 -11.32
N ASN A 330 3.93 0.72 -11.02
CA ASN A 330 4.47 0.72 -9.66
C ASN A 330 3.81 1.73 -8.70
N TYR A 331 2.93 2.61 -9.19
CA TYR A 331 2.16 3.58 -8.40
C TYR A 331 0.97 2.99 -7.61
N ASN A 332 0.60 1.71 -7.82
CA ASN A 332 -0.70 1.19 -7.40
C ASN A 332 -0.73 0.18 -6.25
N GLU A 333 0.35 -0.02 -5.49
CA GLU A 333 0.26 -0.87 -4.28
C GLU A 333 -0.72 -0.30 -3.23
N THR A 334 -1.01 1.01 -3.28
CA THR A 334 -1.91 1.68 -2.32
C THR A 334 -3.39 1.71 -2.76
N LEU A 335 -3.72 1.38 -4.00
CA LEU A 335 -5.07 1.44 -4.57
C LEU A 335 -5.48 0.09 -5.17
N MET A 336 -5.43 -0.97 -4.35
CA MET A 336 -5.90 -2.32 -4.69
C MET A 336 -7.44 -2.37 -4.83
N CYS A 337 -7.97 -1.77 -5.89
CA CYS A 337 -9.37 -1.81 -6.26
C CYS A 337 -9.52 -2.30 -7.70
N ALA A 338 -10.71 -2.81 -8.02
CA ALA A 338 -10.95 -3.51 -9.28
C ALA A 338 -10.71 -2.62 -10.51
N HIS A 339 -10.95 -1.31 -10.41
CA HIS A 339 -10.66 -0.37 -11.49
C HIS A 339 -9.16 -0.22 -11.75
N GLY A 340 -8.36 0.06 -10.72
CA GLY A 340 -6.92 0.28 -10.88
C GLY A 340 -6.20 -0.97 -11.39
N LEU A 341 -6.55 -2.14 -10.87
CA LEU A 341 -6.00 -3.41 -11.34
C LEU A 341 -6.45 -3.73 -12.77
N MET A 342 -7.68 -3.40 -13.15
CA MET A 342 -8.17 -3.66 -14.50
C MET A 342 -7.51 -2.74 -15.54
N ASP A 343 -7.24 -1.48 -15.19
CA ASP A 343 -6.54 -0.53 -16.07
C ASP A 343 -5.09 -0.92 -16.36
N GLU A 344 -4.46 -1.70 -15.47
CA GLU A 344 -3.15 -2.30 -15.69
C GLU A 344 -3.26 -3.62 -16.46
N MET A 345 -4.15 -4.52 -16.03
CA MET A 345 -4.26 -5.86 -16.58
C MET A 345 -4.76 -5.87 -18.03
N LEU A 346 -5.81 -5.10 -18.37
CA LEU A 346 -6.45 -5.18 -19.69
C LEU A 346 -5.51 -4.80 -20.85
N PRO A 347 -4.74 -3.70 -20.81
CA PRO A 347 -3.75 -3.39 -21.84
C PRO A 347 -2.65 -4.45 -21.95
N ASN A 348 -2.20 -5.00 -20.82
CA ASN A 348 -1.20 -6.07 -20.80
C ASN A 348 -1.71 -7.36 -21.46
N VAL A 349 -2.96 -7.75 -21.18
CA VAL A 349 -3.65 -8.86 -21.84
C VAL A 349 -3.79 -8.61 -23.35
N ALA A 350 -4.17 -7.40 -23.75
CA ALA A 350 -4.28 -7.04 -25.16
C ALA A 350 -2.91 -7.14 -25.88
N THR A 351 -1.84 -6.73 -25.21
CA THR A 351 -0.47 -6.84 -25.70
C THR A 351 -0.04 -8.30 -25.82
N ALA A 352 -0.30 -9.13 -24.81
CA ALA A 352 0.01 -10.55 -24.84
C ALA A 352 -0.74 -11.28 -25.97
N ARG A 353 -2.02 -10.96 -26.14
CA ARG A 353 -2.83 -11.46 -27.25
C ARG A 353 -2.27 -11.04 -28.61
N ALA A 354 -1.85 -9.78 -28.76
CA ALA A 354 -1.23 -9.29 -29.99
C ALA A 354 0.09 -10.02 -30.31
N LEU A 355 0.95 -10.28 -29.32
CA LEU A 355 2.16 -11.07 -29.50
C LEU A 355 1.86 -12.47 -30.06
N SER A 356 0.85 -13.13 -29.50
CA SER A 356 0.41 -14.46 -29.90
C SER A 356 -0.18 -14.47 -31.32
N GLU A 357 -1.18 -13.63 -31.60
CA GLU A 357 -1.88 -13.61 -32.90
C GLU A 357 -0.96 -13.18 -34.05
N LEU A 358 -0.01 -12.28 -33.79
CA LEU A 358 0.94 -11.80 -34.79
C LEU A 358 2.19 -12.69 -34.91
N ASN A 359 2.30 -13.76 -34.11
CA ASN A 359 3.45 -14.67 -34.04
C ASN A 359 4.79 -13.94 -33.81
N LEU A 360 4.79 -12.97 -32.90
CA LEU A 360 5.97 -12.16 -32.57
C LEU A 360 6.82 -12.89 -31.54
N GLN A 361 8.14 -12.88 -31.74
CA GLN A 361 9.09 -13.54 -30.84
C GLN A 361 9.79 -12.50 -29.96
N ASP A 362 9.17 -12.22 -28.81
CA ASP A 362 9.78 -11.44 -27.72
C ASP A 362 9.53 -12.17 -26.39
N GLU A 363 10.43 -13.09 -26.05
CA GLU A 363 10.33 -13.90 -24.84
C GLU A 363 10.43 -13.06 -23.56
N GLY A 364 11.15 -11.93 -23.61
CA GLY A 364 11.32 -11.04 -22.45
C GLY A 364 10.02 -10.29 -22.15
N LEU A 365 9.43 -9.69 -23.17
CA LEU A 365 8.14 -9.00 -23.04
C LEU A 365 7.02 -9.98 -22.67
N ALA A 366 6.96 -11.16 -23.30
CA ALA A 366 5.97 -12.18 -22.96
C ALA A 366 6.06 -12.62 -21.49
N ALA A 367 7.27 -12.87 -20.98
CA ALA A 367 7.46 -13.25 -19.58
C ALA A 367 7.06 -12.12 -18.60
N GLN A 368 7.31 -10.86 -18.97
CA GLN A 368 6.90 -9.70 -18.17
C GLN A 368 5.37 -9.57 -18.13
N LEU A 369 4.70 -9.65 -19.29
CA LEU A 369 3.24 -9.60 -19.38
C LEU A 369 2.59 -10.73 -18.58
N ASP A 370 3.11 -11.96 -18.69
CA ASP A 370 2.61 -13.11 -17.92
C ASP A 370 2.76 -12.89 -16.41
N ALA A 371 3.87 -12.31 -15.96
CA ALA A 371 4.09 -12.01 -14.55
C ALA A 371 3.10 -10.96 -14.03
N LEU A 372 2.85 -9.89 -14.79
CA LEU A 372 1.92 -8.82 -14.43
C LEU A 372 0.47 -9.32 -14.41
N VAL A 373 0.02 -9.99 -15.47
CA VAL A 373 -1.35 -10.53 -15.52
C VAL A 373 -1.58 -11.58 -14.43
N SER A 374 -0.60 -12.46 -14.17
CA SER A 374 -0.69 -13.48 -13.11
C SER A 374 -0.67 -12.88 -11.70
N LYS A 375 -0.14 -11.67 -11.54
CA LYS A 375 -0.19 -10.90 -10.28
C LYS A 375 -1.57 -10.28 -10.07
N ASP A 376 -2.15 -9.66 -11.09
CA ASP A 376 -3.37 -8.86 -10.97
C ASP A 376 -4.65 -9.70 -11.00
N LEU A 377 -4.71 -10.72 -11.85
CA LEU A 377 -5.91 -11.54 -12.06
C LEU A 377 -6.50 -12.08 -10.75
N PRO A 378 -5.74 -12.75 -9.86
CA PRO A 378 -6.30 -13.30 -8.63
C PRO A 378 -6.82 -12.22 -7.68
N GLN A 379 -6.22 -11.02 -7.70
CA GLN A 379 -6.65 -9.91 -6.87
C GLN A 379 -7.99 -9.35 -7.37
N ILE A 380 -8.16 -9.21 -8.68
CA ILE A 380 -9.43 -8.78 -9.29
C ILE A 380 -10.55 -9.79 -8.95
N GLU A 381 -10.28 -11.09 -9.03
CA GLU A 381 -11.25 -12.12 -8.66
C GLU A 381 -11.66 -12.04 -7.18
N GLN A 382 -10.70 -11.80 -6.27
CA GLN A 382 -10.98 -11.65 -4.83
C GLN A 382 -11.81 -10.40 -4.49
N LEU A 383 -11.77 -9.38 -5.35
CA LEU A 383 -12.56 -8.16 -5.18
C LEU A 383 -14.02 -8.33 -5.61
N GLN A 384 -14.42 -9.50 -6.15
CA GLN A 384 -15.81 -9.79 -6.48
C GLN A 384 -16.66 -9.85 -5.21
N ARG A 385 -17.79 -9.14 -5.21
CA ARG A 385 -18.68 -9.06 -4.07
C ARG A 385 -19.68 -10.21 -4.04
N ALA A 386 -20.34 -10.37 -2.89
CA ALA A 386 -21.32 -11.43 -2.69
C ALA A 386 -22.51 -11.39 -3.66
N ASP A 387 -22.85 -10.22 -4.22
CA ASP A 387 -23.88 -10.05 -5.23
C ASP A 387 -23.41 -10.41 -6.66
N GLY A 388 -22.12 -10.69 -6.83
CA GLY A 388 -21.48 -11.12 -8.07
C GLY A 388 -20.77 -10.01 -8.85
N GLY A 389 -20.90 -8.74 -8.45
CA GLY A 389 -20.27 -7.63 -9.18
C GLY A 389 -19.05 -7.02 -8.51
N TRP A 390 -18.53 -5.96 -9.12
CA TRP A 390 -17.43 -5.13 -8.63
C TRP A 390 -17.88 -3.68 -8.40
N GLY A 391 -17.19 -2.96 -7.51
CA GLY A 391 -17.49 -1.57 -7.19
C GLY A 391 -16.24 -0.70 -7.19
N TRP A 392 -16.45 0.61 -7.36
CA TRP A 392 -15.38 1.60 -7.36
C TRP A 392 -14.53 1.54 -6.07
N CYS A 393 -13.30 2.02 -6.15
CA CYS A 393 -12.37 2.10 -5.02
C CYS A 393 -13.06 2.79 -3.84
N PHE A 394 -13.01 2.16 -2.65
CA PHE A 394 -13.64 2.64 -1.41
C PHE A 394 -15.17 2.81 -1.45
N ALA A 395 -15.84 2.49 -2.55
CA ALA A 395 -17.28 2.61 -2.65
C ALA A 395 -17.97 1.40 -2.00
N PRO A 396 -18.95 1.59 -1.10
CA PRO A 396 -19.63 0.47 -0.44
C PRO A 396 -20.58 -0.28 -1.37
N ARG A 397 -20.86 0.25 -2.56
CA ARG A 397 -21.83 -0.31 -3.52
C ARG A 397 -21.17 -0.85 -4.78
N THR A 398 -21.70 -1.96 -5.25
CA THR A 398 -21.37 -2.55 -6.55
C THR A 398 -21.86 -1.61 -7.64
N ASP A 399 -21.07 -1.45 -8.71
CA ASP A 399 -21.42 -0.63 -9.86
C ASP A 399 -21.55 -1.48 -11.14
N PRO A 400 -22.67 -1.38 -11.87
CA PRO A 400 -22.89 -2.13 -13.11
C PRO A 400 -21.88 -1.84 -14.23
N TYR A 401 -21.35 -0.61 -14.31
CA TYR A 401 -20.41 -0.24 -15.37
C TYR A 401 -19.04 -0.85 -15.08
N LEU A 402 -18.58 -0.70 -13.84
CA LEU A 402 -17.32 -1.32 -13.44
C LEU A 402 -17.41 -2.85 -13.53
N THR A 403 -18.56 -3.45 -13.19
CA THR A 403 -18.76 -4.89 -13.36
C THR A 403 -18.65 -5.31 -14.83
N ALA A 404 -19.26 -4.58 -15.76
CA ALA A 404 -19.12 -4.84 -17.19
C ALA A 404 -17.67 -4.66 -17.68
N TYR A 405 -16.98 -3.63 -17.21
CA TYR A 405 -15.57 -3.40 -17.54
C TYR A 405 -14.66 -4.54 -17.04
N VAL A 406 -14.86 -4.99 -15.80
CA VAL A 406 -14.12 -6.12 -15.23
C VAL A 406 -14.43 -7.42 -15.97
N LEU A 407 -15.70 -7.68 -16.28
CA LEU A 407 -16.08 -8.85 -17.09
C LEU A 407 -15.39 -8.83 -18.45
N LEU A 408 -15.39 -7.70 -19.16
CA LEU A 408 -14.69 -7.57 -20.43
C LEU A 408 -13.22 -7.96 -20.30
N GLY A 409 -12.52 -7.42 -19.29
CA GLY A 409 -11.10 -7.74 -19.10
C GLY A 409 -10.83 -9.19 -18.71
N LEU A 410 -11.67 -9.79 -17.87
CA LEU A 410 -11.58 -11.22 -17.56
C LEU A 410 -11.85 -12.09 -18.78
N THR A 411 -12.82 -11.74 -19.63
CA THR A 411 -13.07 -12.45 -20.90
C THR A 411 -11.86 -12.33 -21.83
N LYS A 412 -11.26 -11.14 -21.96
CA LYS A 412 -10.06 -10.96 -22.79
C LYS A 412 -8.86 -11.71 -22.23
N ALA A 413 -8.73 -11.83 -20.91
CA ALA A 413 -7.70 -12.64 -20.28
C ALA A 413 -7.91 -14.13 -20.60
N GLN A 414 -9.16 -14.60 -20.54
CA GLN A 414 -9.51 -15.97 -20.93
C GLN A 414 -9.22 -16.24 -22.42
N ASP A 415 -9.58 -15.31 -23.32
CA ASP A 415 -9.28 -15.38 -24.75
C ASP A 415 -7.76 -15.48 -25.03
N ALA A 416 -6.95 -14.77 -24.23
CA ALA A 416 -5.50 -14.79 -24.32
C ALA A 416 -4.86 -16.04 -23.68
N GLY A 417 -5.66 -16.94 -23.10
CA GLY A 417 -5.21 -18.20 -22.51
C GLY A 417 -4.88 -18.15 -21.01
N TYR A 418 -5.17 -17.04 -20.33
CA TYR A 418 -4.99 -16.94 -18.88
C TYR A 418 -6.10 -17.70 -18.13
N GLY A 419 -5.74 -18.29 -16.99
CA GLY A 419 -6.63 -19.14 -16.19
C GLY A 419 -7.63 -18.35 -15.36
N VAL A 420 -8.76 -17.96 -15.96
CA VAL A 420 -9.86 -17.27 -15.27
C VAL A 420 -10.83 -18.26 -14.62
N THR A 421 -11.21 -18.01 -13.36
CA THR A 421 -12.14 -18.86 -12.61
C THR A 421 -13.56 -18.77 -13.18
N SER A 422 -14.10 -19.86 -13.72
CA SER A 422 -15.44 -19.86 -14.35
C SER A 422 -16.56 -19.40 -13.42
N ALA A 423 -16.52 -19.78 -12.14
CA ALA A 423 -17.52 -19.36 -11.16
C ALA A 423 -17.52 -17.84 -10.90
N VAL A 424 -16.40 -17.15 -11.13
CA VAL A 424 -16.31 -15.68 -11.02
C VAL A 424 -17.02 -15.04 -12.21
N LEU A 425 -16.74 -15.50 -13.43
CA LEU A 425 -17.41 -15.04 -14.65
C LEU A 425 -18.93 -15.25 -14.57
N GLU A 426 -19.37 -16.45 -14.22
CA GLU A 426 -20.80 -16.79 -14.11
C GLU A 426 -21.56 -15.87 -13.15
N LYS A 427 -20.97 -15.56 -11.99
CA LYS A 427 -21.57 -14.64 -11.01
C LYS A 427 -21.64 -13.20 -11.54
N GLY A 428 -20.58 -12.76 -12.23
CA GLY A 428 -20.53 -11.43 -12.83
C GLY A 428 -21.55 -11.28 -13.96
N ILE A 429 -21.63 -12.25 -14.86
CA ILE A 429 -22.63 -12.33 -15.93
C ILE A 429 -24.03 -12.29 -15.33
N ALA A 430 -24.33 -13.14 -14.34
CA ALA A 430 -25.62 -13.16 -13.67
C ALA A 430 -25.95 -11.82 -12.99
N TYR A 431 -24.96 -11.13 -12.40
CA TYR A 431 -25.15 -9.78 -11.88
C TYR A 431 -25.50 -8.80 -12.99
N LEU A 432 -24.71 -8.75 -14.07
CA LEU A 432 -24.87 -7.79 -15.16
C LEU A 432 -26.19 -7.98 -15.91
N THR A 433 -26.60 -9.23 -16.16
CA THR A 433 -27.90 -9.57 -16.75
C THR A 433 -29.07 -9.01 -15.93
N ARG A 434 -28.98 -9.02 -14.59
CA ARG A 434 -30.00 -8.40 -13.72
C ARG A 434 -30.03 -6.87 -13.79
N GLN A 435 -28.97 -6.23 -14.27
CA GLN A 435 -28.91 -4.77 -14.44
C GLN A 435 -29.53 -4.29 -15.76
N LEU A 436 -29.77 -5.18 -16.71
CA LEU A 436 -30.40 -4.82 -17.98
C LEU A 436 -31.82 -4.30 -17.74
N ARG A 437 -32.15 -3.21 -18.44
CA ARG A 437 -33.50 -2.62 -18.40
C ARG A 437 -34.14 -2.75 -19.78
N ALA A 438 -35.46 -2.96 -19.80
CA ALA A 438 -36.23 -2.93 -21.04
C ALA A 438 -35.94 -1.63 -21.81
N ALA A 439 -35.68 -1.72 -23.12
CA ALA A 439 -35.25 -0.58 -23.93
C ALA A 439 -36.25 0.59 -23.84
N THR A 440 -37.55 0.30 -23.75
CA THR A 440 -38.63 1.27 -23.57
C THR A 440 -38.56 2.09 -22.27
N ARG A 441 -37.84 1.61 -21.25
CA ARG A 441 -37.65 2.30 -19.96
C ARG A 441 -36.38 3.14 -19.90
N LEU A 442 -35.51 3.05 -20.90
CA LEU A 442 -34.33 3.90 -21.04
C LEU A 442 -34.78 5.24 -21.63
N THR A 443 -34.48 6.35 -20.96
CA THR A 443 -34.97 7.68 -21.35
C THR A 443 -33.85 8.69 -21.58
N SER A 444 -32.61 8.35 -21.21
CA SER A 444 -31.44 9.20 -21.39
C SER A 444 -30.43 8.54 -22.33
N ALA A 445 -29.69 9.35 -23.09
CA ALA A 445 -28.60 8.86 -23.93
C ALA A 445 -27.56 8.10 -23.09
N GLY A 446 -27.20 8.61 -21.90
CA GLY A 446 -26.26 7.94 -21.00
C GLY A 446 -26.70 6.52 -20.63
N ASP A 447 -27.98 6.32 -20.29
CA ASP A 447 -28.50 4.98 -19.97
C ASP A 447 -28.52 4.06 -21.19
N VAL A 448 -28.86 4.59 -22.38
CA VAL A 448 -28.90 3.85 -23.65
C VAL A 448 -27.48 3.40 -24.05
N ASN A 449 -26.50 4.29 -24.01
CA ASN A 449 -25.12 3.98 -24.35
C ASN A 449 -24.48 3.01 -23.34
N ARG A 450 -24.80 3.16 -22.03
CA ARG A 450 -24.38 2.21 -20.99
C ARG A 450 -24.98 0.82 -21.20
N GLN A 451 -26.26 0.74 -21.54
CA GLN A 451 -26.93 -0.54 -21.84
C GLN A 451 -26.29 -1.22 -23.07
N ALA A 452 -25.95 -0.47 -24.11
CA ALA A 452 -25.25 -1.02 -25.28
C ALA A 452 -23.91 -1.68 -24.90
N PHE A 453 -23.12 -1.03 -24.03
CA PHE A 453 -21.90 -1.64 -23.50
C PHE A 453 -22.16 -2.93 -22.72
N PHE A 454 -23.23 -2.99 -21.94
CA PHE A 454 -23.56 -4.21 -21.18
C PHE A 454 -23.92 -5.37 -22.09
N LEU A 455 -24.70 -5.10 -23.15
CA LEU A 455 -25.07 -6.12 -24.12
C LEU A 455 -23.85 -6.62 -24.89
N TYR A 456 -22.94 -5.72 -25.26
CA TYR A 456 -21.65 -6.10 -25.86
C TYR A 456 -20.85 -7.03 -24.95
N VAL A 457 -20.66 -6.67 -23.68
CA VAL A 457 -19.90 -7.50 -22.75
C VAL A 457 -20.57 -8.86 -22.51
N LEU A 458 -21.91 -8.91 -22.45
CA LEU A 458 -22.64 -10.17 -22.32
C LEU A 458 -22.49 -11.05 -23.57
N ALA A 459 -22.54 -10.47 -24.77
CA ALA A 459 -22.30 -11.19 -26.03
C ALA A 459 -20.88 -11.77 -26.08
N GLU A 460 -19.87 -10.99 -25.68
CA GLU A 460 -18.47 -11.44 -25.57
C GLU A 460 -18.30 -12.61 -24.59
N ASN A 461 -19.18 -12.74 -23.60
CA ASN A 461 -19.22 -13.86 -22.66
C ASN A 461 -20.11 -15.03 -23.14
N GLY A 462 -20.59 -14.99 -24.38
CA GLY A 462 -21.39 -16.06 -24.99
C GLY A 462 -22.87 -16.08 -24.61
N GLU A 463 -23.39 -15.02 -24.00
CA GLU A 463 -24.81 -14.90 -23.67
C GLU A 463 -25.65 -14.51 -24.90
N ASP A 464 -26.82 -15.13 -25.09
CA ASP A 464 -27.75 -14.75 -26.16
C ASP A 464 -28.50 -13.46 -25.78
N VAL A 465 -28.02 -12.34 -26.33
CA VAL A 465 -28.59 -11.01 -26.13
C VAL A 465 -29.40 -10.49 -27.32
N THR A 466 -29.62 -11.31 -28.36
CA THR A 466 -30.19 -10.91 -29.65
C THR A 466 -31.49 -10.12 -29.52
N VAL A 467 -32.41 -10.58 -28.66
CA VAL A 467 -33.69 -9.90 -28.41
C VAL A 467 -33.48 -8.51 -27.82
N SER A 468 -32.54 -8.37 -26.88
CA SER A 468 -32.24 -7.07 -26.25
C SER A 468 -31.56 -6.12 -27.23
N LEU A 469 -30.69 -6.63 -28.11
CA LEU A 469 -30.06 -5.86 -29.18
C LEU A 469 -31.12 -5.33 -30.17
N ASP A 470 -32.03 -6.20 -30.62
CA ASP A 470 -33.12 -5.82 -31.53
C ASP A 470 -34.05 -4.78 -30.90
N GLU A 471 -34.39 -4.94 -29.62
CA GLU A 471 -35.20 -3.96 -28.89
C GLU A 471 -34.50 -2.60 -28.80
N MET A 472 -33.20 -2.58 -28.48
CA MET A 472 -32.38 -1.38 -28.41
C MET A 472 -32.30 -0.67 -29.76
N PHE A 473 -32.00 -1.42 -30.83
CA PHE A 473 -31.91 -0.89 -32.18
C PHE A 473 -33.25 -0.36 -32.69
N ASN A 474 -34.35 -1.07 -32.45
CA ASN A 474 -35.66 -0.65 -32.96
C ASN A 474 -36.28 0.50 -32.14
N SER A 475 -36.02 0.56 -30.83
CA SER A 475 -36.75 1.46 -29.93
C SER A 475 -35.95 2.68 -29.47
N ARG A 476 -34.61 2.65 -29.56
CA ARG A 476 -33.72 3.65 -28.95
C ARG A 476 -32.54 4.08 -29.82
N ARG A 477 -32.58 3.77 -31.12
CA ARG A 477 -31.50 4.13 -32.06
C ARG A 477 -31.20 5.62 -32.15
N ASP A 478 -32.20 6.47 -31.92
CA ASP A 478 -32.09 7.92 -31.89
C ASP A 478 -31.23 8.45 -30.73
N LEU A 479 -31.06 7.67 -29.66
CA LEU A 479 -30.29 8.03 -28.47
C LEU A 479 -28.91 7.36 -28.40
N LEU A 480 -28.58 6.47 -29.34
CA LEU A 480 -27.27 5.84 -29.42
C LEU A 480 -26.26 6.76 -30.08
N ASP A 481 -25.15 7.02 -29.40
CA ASP A 481 -24.01 7.67 -30.00
C ASP A 481 -23.24 6.70 -30.93
N PRO A 482 -22.31 7.20 -31.77
CA PRO A 482 -21.56 6.34 -32.69
C PRO A 482 -20.78 5.21 -32.00
N TYR A 483 -20.33 5.40 -30.77
CA TYR A 483 -19.58 4.40 -30.02
C TYR A 483 -20.51 3.25 -29.59
N ALA A 484 -21.67 3.57 -29.03
CA ALA A 484 -22.67 2.57 -28.66
C ALA A 484 -23.29 1.86 -29.88
N GLN A 485 -23.41 2.53 -31.02
CA GLN A 485 -23.80 1.89 -32.28
C GLN A 485 -22.78 0.84 -32.72
N ALA A 486 -21.48 1.13 -32.57
CA ALA A 486 -20.42 0.17 -32.87
C ALA A 486 -20.44 -1.02 -31.90
N LEU A 487 -20.62 -0.78 -30.60
CA LEU A 487 -20.74 -1.85 -29.60
C LEU A 487 -21.93 -2.77 -29.86
N LEU A 488 -23.10 -2.21 -30.23
CA LEU A 488 -24.25 -3.04 -30.61
C LEU A 488 -23.97 -3.85 -31.88
N ALA A 489 -23.29 -3.27 -32.87
CA ALA A 489 -22.95 -3.98 -34.10
C ALA A 489 -22.00 -5.15 -33.81
N LEU A 490 -20.97 -4.94 -32.98
CA LEU A 490 -20.06 -6.00 -32.55
C LEU A 490 -20.78 -7.10 -31.75
N ALA A 491 -21.78 -6.74 -30.96
CA ALA A 491 -22.56 -7.72 -30.19
C ALA A 491 -23.45 -8.65 -31.06
N TYR A 492 -23.63 -8.34 -32.35
CA TYR A 492 -24.32 -9.23 -33.31
C TYR A 492 -23.37 -10.23 -33.99
N GLU A 493 -22.05 -10.01 -33.94
CA GLU A 493 -21.03 -10.92 -34.47
C GLU A 493 -20.78 -12.08 -33.51
#